data_AF-A0A385TSD4-F1
#
_entry.id   AF-A0A385TSD4-F1
#
_cell.length_a   1.000
_cell.length_b   1.000
_cell.length_c   1.000
_cell.angle_alpha   90.00
_cell.angle_beta   90.00
_cell.angle_gamma   90.00
#
_symmetry.space_group_name_H-M   'P 1'
#
loop_
_entity.id
_entity.type
_entity.pdbx_description
1 polymer ?
#
loop_
_entity_poly.entity_id
_entity_poly.type
_entity_poly.pdbx_seq_one_letter_code
_entity_poly.pdbx_strand_id
1 'polypeptide(L)'
;MKKTVILLTSAALMFATAAGTISAKPSNTPPGKTSNAASPKGTKEKETRNDKQQTEEVGSTDKPSQVEDQVQESTTPETEQTNDPSTDKVDSKNNGHKGYKGLLNAIQNVKDKPAGAILANILLTEYAAELTDEQQKQLEAIIEKDKALEAAVDMLETNGSVTEAVYLQEEAIKVNFKNLDLYKTMGKLNEKAGKKNGVKLYVNGEASDSEPFVKKGNTYVPFRAIAEALEAEVIWNPEKCSITVSKDGVSIQLLVGSKTATVNGKKISLDAPATVTKGNTYVPVRFISEALNATVKWESESQTVVVYEEKAE
;
A
#
# COMPACT_ATOMS: atom_id res chain seq x y z
N MET A 1 -10.69 9.32 -56.00
CA MET A 1 -11.21 10.48 -55.24
C MET A 1 -12.58 10.15 -54.68
N LYS A 2 -12.82 10.36 -53.38
CA LYS A 2 -14.13 10.63 -52.76
C LYS A 2 -13.83 11.20 -51.37
N LYS A 3 -14.48 12.31 -50.99
CA LYS A 3 -14.36 12.92 -49.66
C LYS A 3 -15.52 12.41 -48.80
N THR A 4 -15.26 12.03 -47.56
CA THR A 4 -16.29 11.85 -46.53
C THR A 4 -15.99 12.84 -45.42
N VAL A 5 -17.01 13.55 -44.95
CA VAL A 5 -16.88 14.70 -44.05
C VAL A 5 -16.90 14.24 -42.60
N ILE A 6 -16.01 14.80 -41.77
CA ILE A 6 -16.06 14.67 -40.31
C ILE A 6 -17.14 15.62 -39.79
N LEU A 7 -18.17 15.09 -39.13
CA LEU A 7 -19.02 15.90 -38.25
C LEU A 7 -18.44 15.86 -36.83
N LEU A 8 -18.08 17.03 -36.29
CA LEU A 8 -17.94 17.19 -34.85
C LEU A 8 -19.31 17.55 -34.26
N THR A 9 -19.67 16.90 -33.15
CA THR A 9 -20.76 17.34 -32.27
C THR A 9 -20.17 17.63 -30.89
N SER A 10 -20.13 18.91 -30.51
CA SER A 10 -19.43 19.37 -29.32
C SER A 10 -20.23 19.19 -28.02
N ALA A 11 -19.47 18.86 -26.97
CA ALA A 11 -19.63 19.19 -25.55
C ALA A 11 -20.98 19.73 -25.02
N ALA A 12 -21.44 19.11 -23.93
CA ALA A 12 -22.20 19.78 -22.87
C ALA A 12 -21.57 19.43 -21.51
N LEU A 13 -20.73 20.33 -20.98
CA LEU A 13 -20.10 20.19 -19.65
C LEU A 13 -20.78 21.18 -18.68
N MET A 14 -21.54 20.67 -17.73
CA MET A 14 -22.22 21.50 -16.72
C MET A 14 -21.41 21.56 -15.43
N PHE A 15 -20.66 22.65 -15.26
CA PHE A 15 -20.14 23.07 -13.95
C PHE A 15 -21.24 23.79 -13.16
N ALA A 16 -21.40 23.45 -11.89
CA ALA A 16 -22.22 24.19 -10.94
C ALA A 16 -21.34 24.65 -9.75
N THR A 17 -20.68 25.79 -9.90
CA THR A 17 -19.91 26.43 -8.82
C THR A 17 -20.76 27.47 -8.08
N ALA A 18 -20.88 27.33 -6.77
CA ALA A 18 -21.46 28.36 -5.90
C ALA A 18 -20.51 28.61 -4.70
N ALA A 19 -19.75 29.71 -4.76
CA ALA A 19 -18.96 30.19 -3.63
C ALA A 19 -19.76 31.25 -2.84
N GLY A 20 -19.86 31.07 -1.52
CA GLY A 20 -20.69 31.91 -0.65
C GLY A 20 -20.00 32.20 0.69
N THR A 21 -19.23 33.28 0.72
CA THR A 21 -18.46 33.82 1.85
C THR A 21 -19.11 33.72 3.23
N ILE A 22 -18.33 33.35 4.26
CA ILE A 22 -18.58 33.70 5.67
C ILE A 22 -17.38 34.48 6.20
N SER A 23 -17.64 35.51 7.00
CA SER A 23 -16.65 36.49 7.49
C SER A 23 -16.24 36.25 8.95
N ALA A 24 -15.18 36.95 9.35
CA ALA A 24 -14.47 36.92 10.63
C ALA A 24 -15.33 36.78 11.91
N LYS A 25 -14.80 36.05 12.91
CA LYS A 25 -14.09 36.66 14.06
C LYS A 25 -13.75 35.61 15.15
N PRO A 26 -12.50 35.53 15.66
CA PRO A 26 -12.18 34.71 16.83
C PRO A 26 -12.54 35.44 18.13
N SER A 27 -13.13 34.72 19.08
CA SER A 27 -13.27 35.15 20.48
C SER A 27 -13.30 33.92 21.39
N ASN A 28 -12.26 33.74 22.21
CA ASN A 28 -12.36 33.59 23.67
C ASN A 28 -10.97 33.30 24.26
N THR A 29 -10.55 34.16 25.19
CA THR A 29 -9.26 34.09 25.87
C THR A 29 -9.44 33.54 27.29
N PRO A 30 -8.80 32.42 27.65
CA PRO A 30 -8.44 32.12 29.04
C PRO A 30 -7.20 32.94 29.45
N PRO A 31 -7.09 33.38 30.73
CA PRO A 31 -6.09 34.37 31.14
C PRO A 31 -4.65 33.83 31.15
N GLY A 32 -3.71 34.69 30.77
CA GLY A 32 -2.28 34.36 30.78
C GLY A 32 -1.63 34.41 32.17
N LYS A 33 -0.41 33.88 32.26
CA LYS A 33 0.56 34.21 33.31
C LYS A 33 1.82 34.76 32.66
N THR A 34 2.10 36.04 32.89
CA THR A 34 3.42 36.62 32.66
C THR A 34 4.41 36.13 33.72
N SER A 35 5.69 36.19 33.37
CA SER A 35 6.80 35.84 34.26
C SER A 35 6.89 36.78 35.46
N ASN A 36 7.28 36.25 36.62
CA ASN A 36 8.23 36.96 37.48
C ASN A 36 9.10 35.98 38.26
N ALA A 37 10.32 36.38 38.60
CA ALA A 37 11.33 35.51 39.21
C ALA A 37 11.66 35.94 40.64
N ALA A 38 11.66 34.99 41.59
CA ALA A 38 12.39 35.06 42.85
C ALA A 38 12.47 33.67 43.51
N SER A 39 13.62 33.32 44.07
CA SER A 39 13.74 32.33 45.15
C SER A 39 13.87 33.09 46.48
N PRO A 40 13.46 32.50 47.63
CA PRO A 40 14.46 31.80 48.44
C PRO A 40 13.96 30.55 49.21
N LYS A 41 14.92 29.90 49.88
CA LYS A 41 14.84 28.76 50.82
C LYS A 41 13.63 28.75 51.78
N GLY A 42 13.13 27.56 52.16
CA GLY A 42 12.14 27.46 53.24
C GLY A 42 11.69 26.06 53.74
N THR A 43 12.60 25.22 54.24
CA THR A 43 12.32 24.19 55.28
C THR A 43 11.41 22.98 54.93
N LYS A 44 11.49 21.95 55.78
CA LYS A 44 10.76 20.66 55.74
C LYS A 44 9.32 20.82 56.24
N GLU A 45 8.41 19.93 55.83
CA GLU A 45 7.68 19.11 56.82
C GLU A 45 7.26 17.75 56.22
N LYS A 46 6.61 16.89 57.01
CA LYS A 46 6.46 15.45 56.80
C LYS A 46 5.26 14.93 57.58
N GLU A 47 4.32 14.21 56.94
CA GLU A 47 3.40 13.18 57.47
C GLU A 47 2.56 12.64 56.25
N THR A 48 2.39 11.33 55.99
CA THR A 48 1.41 10.33 56.53
C THR A 48 -0.07 10.70 56.36
N ARG A 49 -1.04 9.80 56.11
CA ARG A 49 -1.07 8.32 55.96
C ARG A 49 -2.45 7.88 55.40
N ASN A 50 -2.56 6.63 54.92
CA ASN A 50 -3.80 5.81 54.88
C ASN A 50 -5.00 6.40 54.06
N ASP A 51 -6.13 5.72 53.79
CA ASP A 51 -6.53 4.30 53.75
C ASP A 51 -7.60 4.20 52.61
N LYS A 52 -7.63 3.20 51.71
CA LYS A 52 -8.05 1.78 51.86
C LYS A 52 -9.58 1.57 51.98
N GLN A 53 -10.24 1.25 50.84
CA GLN A 53 -11.38 0.33 50.72
C GLN A 53 -11.56 -0.05 49.22
N GLN A 54 -11.90 -1.26 48.74
CA GLN A 54 -12.79 -2.38 49.17
C GLN A 54 -14.29 -2.03 49.19
N THR A 55 -15.23 -2.80 48.61
CA THR A 55 -15.17 -3.94 47.64
C THR A 55 -16.58 -4.15 47.02
N GLU A 56 -16.74 -5.09 46.07
CA GLU A 56 -18.00 -5.86 45.81
C GLU A 56 -19.25 -5.06 45.29
N GLU A 57 -20.31 -5.61 44.66
CA GLU A 57 -20.57 -6.95 44.07
C GLU A 57 -21.64 -6.90 42.94
N VAL A 58 -21.76 -8.03 42.20
CA VAL A 58 -22.94 -8.67 41.54
C VAL A 58 -24.16 -7.83 41.05
N GLY A 59 -24.58 -8.11 39.81
CA GLY A 59 -25.95 -7.86 39.30
C GLY A 59 -26.18 -8.50 37.92
N SER A 60 -27.32 -9.17 37.70
CA SER A 60 -27.67 -9.91 36.45
C SER A 60 -29.16 -9.72 36.09
N THR A 61 -29.65 -10.45 35.08
CA THR A 61 -31.05 -10.48 34.54
C THR A 61 -31.44 -9.30 33.62
N ASP A 62 -32.34 -9.41 32.62
CA ASP A 62 -33.12 -10.58 32.13
C ASP A 62 -33.42 -10.51 30.59
N LYS A 63 -34.39 -11.31 30.12
CA LYS A 63 -34.56 -11.85 28.76
C LYS A 63 -35.64 -11.10 27.88
N PRO A 64 -36.49 -11.69 26.98
CA PRO A 64 -36.60 -11.21 25.59
C PRO A 64 -38.03 -10.78 25.14
N SER A 65 -38.23 -10.51 23.85
CA SER A 65 -39.52 -10.79 23.18
C SER A 65 -39.40 -11.00 21.66
N GLN A 66 -40.43 -11.58 21.04
CA GLN A 66 -40.65 -11.76 19.59
C GLN A 66 -41.95 -11.05 19.15
N VAL A 67 -42.25 -10.99 17.85
CA VAL A 67 -43.58 -11.15 17.20
C VAL A 67 -43.42 -11.12 15.66
N GLU A 68 -44.43 -11.57 14.92
CA GLU A 68 -44.37 -12.08 13.52
C GLU A 68 -44.95 -11.13 12.43
N ASP A 69 -45.07 -11.67 11.21
CA ASP A 69 -45.49 -11.07 9.92
C ASP A 69 -46.84 -10.32 9.87
N GLN A 70 -47.10 -9.63 8.75
CA GLN A 70 -48.19 -9.93 7.79
C GLN A 70 -48.04 -9.13 6.48
N VAL A 71 -48.70 -9.59 5.40
CA VAL A 71 -48.67 -9.05 4.02
C VAL A 71 -50.11 -8.81 3.54
N GLN A 72 -50.34 -7.88 2.59
CA GLN A 72 -51.63 -7.79 1.87
C GLN A 72 -51.51 -7.34 0.41
N GLU A 73 -52.60 -7.54 -0.35
CA GLU A 73 -52.64 -7.68 -1.82
C GLU A 73 -53.89 -6.99 -2.43
N SER A 74 -53.84 -6.60 -3.71
CA SER A 74 -55.01 -6.39 -4.61
C SER A 74 -54.56 -6.23 -6.08
N THR A 75 -54.76 -7.19 -6.99
CA THR A 75 -55.97 -7.62 -7.77
C THR A 75 -56.16 -6.98 -9.16
N THR A 76 -55.78 -7.73 -10.24
CA THR A 76 -56.56 -8.20 -11.44
C THR A 76 -57.61 -7.31 -12.17
N PRO A 77 -58.17 -7.64 -13.38
CA PRO A 77 -58.12 -8.91 -14.17
C PRO A 77 -57.84 -8.84 -15.71
N GLU A 78 -57.63 -10.03 -16.32
CA GLU A 78 -58.08 -10.63 -17.63
C GLU A 78 -58.30 -9.80 -18.93
N THR A 79 -58.32 -10.37 -20.16
CA THR A 79 -58.35 -11.77 -20.71
C THR A 79 -57.32 -11.89 -21.89
N GLU A 80 -57.25 -12.78 -22.91
CA GLU A 80 -58.05 -13.90 -23.49
C GLU A 80 -57.11 -14.91 -24.25
N GLN A 81 -57.60 -15.70 -25.23
CA GLN A 81 -56.80 -16.64 -26.06
C GLN A 81 -57.25 -16.70 -27.53
N THR A 82 -56.34 -16.93 -28.50
CA THR A 82 -56.66 -17.64 -29.78
C THR A 82 -55.45 -18.35 -30.43
N ASN A 83 -55.53 -19.69 -30.48
CA ASN A 83 -55.07 -20.71 -31.44
C ASN A 83 -53.81 -20.61 -32.36
N ASP A 84 -53.15 -21.79 -32.45
CA ASP A 84 -52.15 -22.34 -33.39
C ASP A 84 -52.65 -22.39 -34.88
N PRO A 85 -51.89 -22.80 -35.94
CA PRO A 85 -50.55 -23.41 -35.93
C PRO A 85 -49.52 -23.00 -37.03
N SER A 86 -48.23 -23.29 -36.79
CA SER A 86 -47.34 -24.12 -37.67
C SER A 86 -45.84 -23.81 -37.52
N THR A 87 -45.06 -24.87 -37.24
CA THR A 87 -43.66 -25.12 -37.66
C THR A 87 -42.75 -23.94 -38.00
N ASP A 88 -41.68 -23.77 -37.21
CA ASP A 88 -40.38 -24.25 -37.70
C ASP A 88 -39.42 -24.70 -36.57
N LYS A 89 -38.58 -25.71 -36.83
CA LYS A 89 -37.53 -26.16 -35.91
C LYS A 89 -36.21 -25.49 -36.27
N VAL A 90 -35.97 -24.29 -35.74
CA VAL A 90 -34.63 -23.69 -35.79
C VAL A 90 -33.77 -24.31 -34.69
N ASP A 91 -32.83 -25.17 -35.09
CA ASP A 91 -31.80 -25.75 -34.23
C ASP A 91 -31.01 -24.64 -33.50
N SER A 92 -31.09 -24.57 -32.17
CA SER A 92 -30.24 -23.69 -31.38
C SER A 92 -28.81 -24.25 -31.32
N LYS A 93 -28.00 -23.89 -32.33
CA LYS A 93 -26.58 -24.27 -32.46
C LYS A 93 -25.72 -23.04 -32.75
N ASN A 94 -24.55 -23.04 -32.12
CA ASN A 94 -23.48 -22.04 -32.22
C ASN A 94 -23.81 -20.63 -31.67
N ASN A 95 -22.93 -19.99 -30.88
CA ASN A 95 -21.77 -20.56 -30.19
C ASN A 95 -21.40 -19.68 -28.97
N GLY A 96 -21.51 -20.23 -27.76
CA GLY A 96 -20.88 -19.64 -26.58
C GLY A 96 -19.36 -19.70 -26.72
N HIS A 97 -18.74 -18.56 -27.04
CA HIS A 97 -17.30 -18.50 -27.33
C HIS A 97 -16.46 -18.57 -26.05
N LYS A 98 -16.27 -19.80 -25.55
CA LYS A 98 -15.15 -20.31 -24.74
C LYS A 98 -14.17 -19.20 -24.28
N GLY A 99 -14.44 -18.59 -23.12
CA GLY A 99 -13.91 -17.27 -22.74
C GLY A 99 -12.41 -17.09 -22.97
N TYR A 100 -11.60 -18.03 -22.46
CA TYR A 100 -10.14 -17.98 -22.59
C TYR A 100 -9.63 -18.01 -24.05
N LYS A 101 -10.40 -18.59 -24.99
CA LYS A 101 -10.01 -18.62 -26.42
C LYS A 101 -10.23 -17.28 -27.12
N GLY A 102 -11.13 -16.44 -26.61
CA GLY A 102 -11.23 -15.04 -27.02
C GLY A 102 -9.98 -14.25 -26.60
N LEU A 103 -9.54 -14.44 -25.35
CA LEU A 103 -8.35 -13.78 -24.79
C LEU A 103 -7.06 -14.21 -25.49
N LEU A 104 -6.87 -15.51 -25.76
CA LEU A 104 -5.75 -16.04 -26.55
C LEU A 104 -5.64 -15.39 -27.94
N ASN A 105 -6.77 -15.18 -28.62
CA ASN A 105 -6.81 -14.51 -29.92
C ASN A 105 -6.54 -13.00 -29.80
N ALA A 106 -7.01 -12.35 -28.73
CA ALA A 106 -6.71 -10.95 -28.46
C ALA A 106 -5.19 -10.73 -28.29
N ILE A 107 -4.52 -11.59 -27.52
CA ILE A 107 -3.07 -11.53 -27.26
C ILE A 107 -2.24 -11.48 -28.55
N GLN A 108 -2.60 -12.20 -29.61
CA GLN A 108 -1.81 -12.18 -30.85
C GLN A 108 -1.66 -10.78 -31.48
N ASN A 109 -2.57 -9.85 -31.17
CA ASN A 109 -2.55 -8.46 -31.63
C ASN A 109 -1.86 -7.48 -30.66
N VAL A 110 -1.50 -7.94 -29.45
CA VAL A 110 -0.94 -7.13 -28.36
C VAL A 110 0.23 -7.77 -27.60
N LYS A 111 0.72 -8.95 -27.98
CA LYS A 111 1.85 -9.69 -27.35
C LYS A 111 3.18 -8.93 -27.27
N ASP A 112 3.34 -7.89 -28.09
CA ASP A 112 4.49 -6.97 -28.11
C ASP A 112 4.14 -5.61 -27.49
N LYS A 113 3.04 -5.55 -26.74
CA LYS A 113 2.52 -4.39 -26.02
C LYS A 113 2.20 -4.79 -24.57
N PRO A 114 2.07 -3.81 -23.66
CA PRO A 114 1.76 -4.07 -22.25
C PRO A 114 0.48 -4.88 -22.01
N ALA A 115 -0.57 -4.59 -22.81
CA ALA A 115 -1.83 -5.31 -22.77
C ALA A 115 -1.68 -6.81 -23.07
N GLY A 116 -0.63 -7.23 -23.78
CA GLY A 116 -0.31 -8.65 -24.00
C GLY A 116 0.11 -9.36 -22.73
N ALA A 117 0.96 -8.74 -21.91
CA ALA A 117 1.39 -9.30 -20.63
C ALA A 117 0.24 -9.34 -19.61
N ILE A 118 -0.59 -8.29 -19.56
CA ILE A 118 -1.78 -8.26 -18.68
C ILE A 118 -2.77 -9.37 -19.06
N LEU A 119 -3.08 -9.53 -20.36
CA LEU A 119 -3.95 -10.61 -20.84
C LEU A 119 -3.32 -12.00 -20.64
N ALA A 120 -2.00 -12.12 -20.76
CA ALA A 120 -1.28 -13.37 -20.52
C ALA A 120 -1.36 -13.77 -19.04
N ASN A 121 -1.17 -12.82 -18.13
CA ASN A 121 -1.29 -13.07 -16.69
C ASN A 121 -2.71 -13.55 -16.33
N ILE A 122 -3.75 -12.84 -16.80
CA ILE A 122 -5.16 -13.25 -16.60
C ILE A 122 -5.41 -14.68 -17.13
N LEU A 123 -4.83 -15.04 -18.28
CA LEU A 123 -4.97 -16.39 -18.83
C LEU A 123 -4.29 -17.47 -17.98
N LEU A 124 -3.10 -17.19 -17.43
CA LEU A 124 -2.43 -18.14 -16.53
C LEU A 124 -3.16 -18.23 -15.17
N THR A 125 -3.59 -17.13 -14.58
CA THR A 125 -4.28 -17.13 -13.28
C THR A 125 -5.63 -17.82 -13.34
N GLU A 126 -6.49 -17.47 -14.29
CA GLU A 126 -7.89 -17.93 -14.33
C GLU A 126 -8.08 -19.23 -15.13
N TYR A 127 -7.17 -19.55 -16.05
CA TYR A 127 -7.39 -20.62 -17.05
C TYR A 127 -6.19 -21.58 -17.25
N ALA A 128 -5.19 -21.62 -16.36
CA ALA A 128 -4.03 -22.53 -16.46
C ALA A 128 -4.42 -23.97 -16.85
N ALA A 129 -5.41 -24.55 -16.15
CA ALA A 129 -5.86 -25.93 -16.36
C ALA A 129 -6.59 -26.18 -17.71
N GLU A 130 -6.94 -25.14 -18.46
CA GLU A 130 -7.54 -25.23 -19.81
C GLU A 130 -6.53 -24.93 -20.94
N LEU A 131 -5.31 -24.53 -20.60
CA LEU A 131 -4.21 -24.23 -21.53
C LEU A 131 -3.29 -25.45 -21.71
N THR A 132 -2.65 -25.57 -22.87
CA THR A 132 -1.57 -26.56 -23.07
C THR A 132 -0.23 -26.02 -22.57
N ASP A 133 0.71 -26.91 -22.23
CA ASP A 133 2.05 -26.58 -21.74
C ASP A 133 2.78 -25.57 -22.65
N GLU A 134 2.66 -25.73 -23.98
CA GLU A 134 3.23 -24.81 -24.98
C GLU A 134 2.50 -23.45 -25.00
N GLN A 135 1.20 -23.41 -24.73
CA GLN A 135 0.48 -22.14 -24.57
C GLN A 135 0.87 -21.44 -23.27
N GLN A 136 0.96 -22.18 -22.15
CA GLN A 136 1.43 -21.64 -20.87
C GLN A 136 2.82 -21.02 -21.05
N LYS A 137 3.77 -21.78 -21.62
CA LYS A 137 5.13 -21.33 -21.92
C LYS A 137 5.21 -20.12 -22.86
N GLN A 138 4.31 -20.01 -23.85
CA GLN A 138 4.23 -18.84 -24.72
C GLN A 138 3.66 -17.61 -24.01
N LEU A 139 2.76 -17.79 -23.05
CA LEU A 139 2.21 -16.71 -22.21
C LEU A 139 3.24 -16.27 -21.15
N GLU A 140 3.94 -17.22 -20.53
CA GLU A 140 5.10 -17.00 -19.67
C GLU A 140 6.18 -16.19 -20.41
N ALA A 141 6.55 -16.56 -21.65
CA ALA A 141 7.50 -15.79 -22.46
C ALA A 141 6.98 -14.39 -22.91
N ILE A 142 5.68 -14.11 -22.76
CA ILE A 142 5.10 -12.76 -22.94
C ILE A 142 5.11 -11.98 -21.61
N ILE A 143 5.14 -12.65 -20.46
CA ILE A 143 5.23 -12.08 -19.10
C ILE A 143 6.69 -11.85 -18.68
N GLU A 144 7.63 -12.76 -19.01
CA GLU A 144 9.10 -12.58 -18.85
C GLU A 144 9.64 -11.35 -19.61
N LYS A 145 8.81 -10.75 -20.48
CA LYS A 145 8.95 -9.33 -20.79
C LYS A 145 8.51 -8.48 -19.57
N ASP A 146 9.35 -8.37 -18.54
CA ASP A 146 9.22 -7.31 -17.52
C ASP A 146 9.06 -5.93 -18.18
N LYS A 147 9.77 -5.77 -19.31
CA LYS A 147 9.69 -4.67 -20.28
C LYS A 147 8.28 -4.32 -20.76
N ALA A 148 7.30 -5.21 -20.62
CA ALA A 148 5.91 -4.95 -20.97
C ALA A 148 5.22 -4.02 -19.96
N LEU A 149 5.57 -4.09 -18.67
CA LEU A 149 5.11 -3.13 -17.67
C LEU A 149 5.82 -1.78 -17.87
N GLU A 150 7.16 -1.81 -18.01
CA GLU A 150 7.98 -0.63 -18.33
C GLU A 150 7.45 0.12 -19.57
N ALA A 151 7.15 -0.59 -20.66
CA ALA A 151 6.62 0.01 -21.88
C ALA A 151 5.21 0.61 -21.73
N ALA A 152 4.38 0.14 -20.79
CA ALA A 152 3.11 0.83 -20.51
C ALA A 152 3.32 2.09 -19.71
N VAL A 153 4.27 2.08 -18.77
CA VAL A 153 4.63 3.25 -17.99
C VAL A 153 5.17 4.35 -18.93
N ASP A 154 6.06 4.01 -19.86
CA ASP A 154 6.51 4.92 -20.92
C ASP A 154 5.35 5.42 -21.81
N MET A 155 4.42 4.54 -22.22
CA MET A 155 3.27 4.92 -23.05
C MET A 155 2.28 5.83 -22.29
N LEU A 156 1.99 5.53 -21.02
CA LEU A 156 1.09 6.31 -20.18
C LEU A 156 1.70 7.68 -19.86
N GLU A 157 2.98 7.74 -19.53
CA GLU A 157 3.71 8.99 -19.34
C GLU A 157 3.72 9.84 -20.62
N THR A 158 4.03 9.23 -21.77
CA THR A 158 4.02 9.90 -23.09
C THR A 158 2.64 10.45 -23.46
N ASN A 159 1.57 9.76 -23.07
CA ASN A 159 0.18 10.19 -23.30
C ASN A 159 -0.33 11.20 -22.25
N GLY A 160 0.47 11.54 -21.23
CA GLY A 160 0.10 12.46 -20.14
C GLY A 160 -0.66 11.82 -18.97
N SER A 161 -0.90 10.51 -19.01
CA SER A 161 -1.50 9.70 -17.94
C SER A 161 -0.47 9.37 -16.86
N VAL A 162 0.11 10.40 -16.24
CA VAL A 162 1.21 10.27 -15.26
C VAL A 162 0.76 9.55 -13.99
N THR A 163 -0.49 9.74 -13.54
CA THR A 163 -1.03 9.06 -12.35
C THR A 163 -1.16 7.56 -12.57
N GLU A 164 -1.62 7.16 -13.75
CA GLU A 164 -1.74 5.76 -14.16
C GLU A 164 -0.36 5.13 -14.39
N ALA A 165 0.59 5.90 -14.94
CA ALA A 165 1.99 5.49 -15.07
C ALA A 165 2.66 5.26 -13.71
N VAL A 166 2.42 6.12 -12.72
CA VAL A 166 2.85 5.92 -11.32
C VAL A 166 2.27 4.62 -10.76
N TYR A 167 0.95 4.42 -10.83
CA TYR A 167 0.31 3.22 -10.29
C TYR A 167 0.88 1.94 -10.91
N LEU A 168 1.03 1.90 -12.25
CA LEU A 168 1.58 0.72 -12.91
C LEU A 168 3.08 0.51 -12.61
N GLN A 169 3.82 1.59 -12.36
CA GLN A 169 5.21 1.49 -11.90
C GLN A 169 5.32 0.98 -10.45
N GLU A 170 4.31 1.23 -9.59
CA GLU A 170 4.22 0.60 -8.25
C GLU A 170 4.03 -0.92 -8.39
N GLU A 171 3.19 -1.40 -9.31
CA GLU A 171 3.05 -2.84 -9.59
C GLU A 171 4.29 -3.45 -10.27
N ALA A 172 4.93 -2.75 -11.21
CA ALA A 172 6.19 -3.19 -11.82
C ALA A 172 7.30 -3.40 -10.78
N ILE A 173 7.38 -2.49 -9.81
CA ILE A 173 8.31 -2.58 -8.68
C ILE A 173 8.04 -3.81 -7.81
N LYS A 174 6.78 -4.21 -7.58
CA LYS A 174 6.47 -5.44 -6.82
C LYS A 174 6.92 -6.70 -7.57
N VAL A 175 6.74 -6.74 -8.89
CA VAL A 175 7.13 -7.88 -9.74
C VAL A 175 8.64 -8.06 -9.77
N ASN A 176 9.42 -6.99 -9.98
CA ASN A 176 10.88 -7.05 -10.03
C ASN A 176 11.55 -6.02 -9.09
N PHE A 177 11.35 -6.19 -7.78
CA PHE A 177 11.88 -5.30 -6.73
C PHE A 177 13.41 -5.25 -6.63
N LYS A 178 14.13 -6.06 -7.40
CA LYS A 178 15.60 -6.05 -7.48
C LYS A 178 16.12 -5.13 -8.59
N ASN A 179 15.29 -4.74 -9.55
CA ASN A 179 15.65 -3.83 -10.64
C ASN A 179 15.65 -2.36 -10.17
N LEU A 180 16.84 -1.78 -10.01
CA LEU A 180 17.00 -0.39 -9.52
C LEU A 180 16.51 0.68 -10.51
N ASP A 181 16.49 0.41 -11.81
CA ASP A 181 15.99 1.39 -12.80
C ASP A 181 14.48 1.62 -12.65
N LEU A 182 13.73 0.66 -12.07
CA LEU A 182 12.30 0.85 -11.78
C LEU A 182 12.06 1.94 -10.72
N TYR A 183 12.90 2.01 -9.68
CA TYR A 183 12.81 3.03 -8.63
C TYR A 183 13.22 4.42 -9.15
N LYS A 184 14.22 4.45 -10.04
CA LYS A 184 14.65 5.64 -10.77
C LYS A 184 13.56 6.20 -11.69
N THR A 185 12.82 5.35 -12.40
CA THR A 185 11.63 5.74 -13.16
C THR A 185 10.50 6.22 -12.26
N MET A 186 10.24 5.52 -11.14
CA MET A 186 9.28 5.94 -10.11
C MET A 186 9.60 7.35 -9.56
N GLY A 187 10.87 7.69 -9.35
CA GLY A 187 11.30 9.04 -8.96
C GLY A 187 10.82 10.11 -9.95
N LYS A 188 11.13 9.92 -11.24
CA LYS A 188 10.78 10.85 -12.33
C LYS A 188 9.26 11.02 -12.49
N LEU A 189 8.51 9.93 -12.38
CA LEU A 189 7.04 9.95 -12.44
C LEU A 189 6.44 10.69 -11.25
N ASN A 190 6.98 10.49 -10.04
CA ASN A 190 6.53 11.20 -8.85
C ASN A 190 6.81 12.72 -8.95
N GLU A 191 7.95 13.13 -9.51
CA GLU A 191 8.23 14.54 -9.80
C GLU A 191 7.26 15.13 -10.84
N LYS A 192 7.00 14.42 -11.95
CA LYS A 192 6.01 14.81 -12.97
C LYS A 192 4.59 14.89 -12.43
N ALA A 193 4.23 14.03 -11.47
CA ALA A 193 2.96 14.04 -10.75
C ALA A 193 2.90 15.12 -9.64
N GLY A 194 3.96 15.89 -9.41
CA GLY A 194 4.01 16.91 -8.36
C GLY A 194 4.02 16.35 -6.93
N LYS A 195 4.32 15.06 -6.73
CA LYS A 195 4.54 14.49 -5.40
C LYS A 195 5.82 15.09 -4.79
N LYS A 196 5.91 15.14 -3.45
CA LYS A 196 7.06 15.75 -2.76
C LYS A 196 8.32 14.88 -2.82
N ASN A 197 9.41 15.47 -3.30
CA ASN A 197 10.76 14.93 -3.17
C ASN A 197 11.14 14.73 -1.69
N GLY A 198 11.85 13.63 -1.43
CA GLY A 198 12.28 13.20 -0.11
C GLY A 198 12.68 11.74 -0.18
N VAL A 199 13.51 11.28 0.77
CA VAL A 199 14.03 9.90 0.75
C VAL A 199 12.87 8.91 0.87
N LYS A 200 12.85 7.89 0.00
CA LYS A 200 11.85 6.81 0.03
C LYS A 200 12.46 5.51 0.54
N LEU A 201 11.60 4.61 1.00
CA LEU A 201 11.94 3.24 1.39
C LEU A 201 10.96 2.28 0.74
N TYR A 202 11.51 1.25 0.10
CA TYR A 202 10.76 0.07 -0.28
C TYR A 202 11.38 -1.18 0.37
N VAL A 203 10.53 -2.12 0.78
CA VAL A 203 10.92 -3.41 1.36
C VAL A 203 10.20 -4.50 0.57
N ASN A 204 10.94 -5.45 -0.01
CA ASN A 204 10.40 -6.52 -0.87
C ASN A 204 9.46 -6.02 -2.00
N GLY A 205 9.65 -4.79 -2.47
CA GLY A 205 8.83 -4.14 -3.50
C GLY A 205 7.71 -3.24 -2.97
N GLU A 206 7.38 -3.29 -1.68
CA GLU A 206 6.30 -2.45 -1.10
C GLU A 206 6.84 -1.15 -0.48
N ALA A 207 6.13 -0.05 -0.69
CA ALA A 207 6.51 1.27 -0.17
C ALA A 207 6.21 1.39 1.33
N SER A 208 7.14 1.94 2.11
CA SER A 208 6.91 2.19 3.55
C SER A 208 6.26 3.54 3.81
N ASP A 209 5.15 3.55 4.56
CA ASP A 209 4.50 4.76 5.10
C ASP A 209 5.45 5.65 5.93
N SER A 210 6.48 5.04 6.53
CA SER A 210 7.43 5.74 7.39
C SER A 210 8.64 6.23 6.60
N GLU A 211 8.52 7.43 6.02
CA GLU A 211 9.59 8.08 5.24
C GLU A 211 10.94 8.12 5.99
N PRO A 212 12.03 7.59 5.39
CA PRO A 212 13.39 7.80 5.86
C PRO A 212 13.81 9.28 5.85
N PHE A 213 14.94 9.59 6.49
CA PHE A 213 15.54 10.93 6.44
C PHE A 213 17.07 10.90 6.52
N VAL A 214 17.73 11.88 5.90
CA VAL A 214 19.17 12.09 6.07
C VAL A 214 19.44 13.05 7.22
N LYS A 215 20.32 12.67 8.15
CA LYS A 215 20.72 13.50 9.31
C LYS A 215 22.21 13.31 9.58
N LYS A 216 22.98 14.39 9.44
CA LYS A 216 24.46 14.41 9.57
C LYS A 216 25.14 13.30 8.75
N GLY A 217 24.85 13.25 7.45
CA GLY A 217 25.46 12.28 6.51
C GLY A 217 25.03 10.82 6.68
N ASN A 218 24.07 10.52 7.55
CA ASN A 218 23.53 9.19 7.77
C ASN A 218 22.06 9.14 7.30
N THR A 219 21.70 8.14 6.49
CA THR A 219 20.30 7.84 6.15
C THR A 219 19.70 6.99 7.27
N TYR A 220 18.63 7.51 7.89
CA TYR A 220 17.88 6.89 8.96
C TYR A 220 16.61 6.25 8.40
N VAL A 221 16.38 4.98 8.70
CA VAL A 221 15.23 4.19 8.23
C VAL A 221 14.42 3.63 9.41
N PRO A 222 13.08 3.48 9.28
CA PRO A 222 12.22 2.95 10.32
C PRO A 222 12.55 1.47 10.60
N PHE A 223 13.12 1.18 11.78
CA PHE A 223 13.62 -0.16 12.07
C PHE A 223 12.50 -1.20 12.14
N ARG A 224 11.37 -0.84 12.78
CA ARG A 224 10.18 -1.69 12.87
C ARG A 224 9.62 -2.05 11.50
N ALA A 225 9.34 -1.06 10.66
CA ALA A 225 8.66 -1.28 9.37
C ALA A 225 9.48 -2.17 8.42
N ILE A 226 10.82 -2.08 8.48
CA ILE A 226 11.69 -3.00 7.74
C ILE A 226 11.64 -4.40 8.35
N ALA A 227 11.76 -4.53 9.68
CA ALA A 227 11.73 -5.84 10.33
C ALA A 227 10.40 -6.58 10.10
N GLU A 228 9.25 -5.90 10.26
CA GLU A 228 7.91 -6.49 10.05
C GLU A 228 7.66 -6.84 8.57
N ALA A 229 8.10 -6.01 7.61
CA ALA A 229 8.02 -6.33 6.17
C ALA A 229 9.06 -7.36 5.69
N LEU A 230 10.01 -7.75 6.56
CA LEU A 230 10.87 -8.92 6.42
C LEU A 230 10.40 -10.07 7.35
N GLU A 231 9.13 -10.12 7.74
CA GLU A 231 8.52 -11.21 8.53
C GLU A 231 9.12 -11.43 9.94
N ALA A 232 9.85 -10.46 10.49
CA ALA A 232 10.43 -10.56 11.83
C ALA A 232 9.47 -10.05 12.93
N GLU A 233 9.46 -10.73 14.08
CA GLU A 233 8.72 -10.30 15.28
C GLU A 233 9.39 -9.06 15.92
N VAL A 234 8.63 -8.01 16.26
CA VAL A 234 9.16 -6.74 16.80
C VAL A 234 8.51 -6.34 18.13
N ILE A 235 9.17 -6.70 19.24
CA ILE A 235 8.72 -6.41 20.61
C ILE A 235 9.32 -5.08 21.10
N TRP A 236 8.50 -4.19 21.67
CA TRP A 236 8.95 -2.97 22.35
C TRP A 236 8.88 -3.13 23.87
N ASN A 237 9.99 -2.85 24.57
CA ASN A 237 10.01 -2.71 26.02
C ASN A 237 10.09 -1.22 26.40
N PRO A 238 9.02 -0.63 26.99
CA PRO A 238 8.99 0.79 27.32
C PRO A 238 9.85 1.16 28.53
N GLU A 239 10.02 0.25 29.51
CA GLU A 239 10.80 0.50 30.73
C GLU A 239 12.30 0.69 30.42
N LYS A 240 12.80 -0.08 29.46
CA LYS A 240 14.19 -0.09 29.01
C LYS A 240 14.41 0.76 27.76
N CYS A 241 13.37 1.36 27.19
CA CYS A 241 13.39 2.04 25.89
C CYS A 241 14.08 1.22 24.79
N SER A 242 13.79 -0.09 24.71
CA SER A 242 14.50 -1.03 23.83
C SER A 242 13.56 -1.83 22.92
N ILE A 243 13.96 -2.01 21.67
CA ILE A 243 13.33 -2.94 20.72
C ILE A 243 14.08 -4.26 20.77
N THR A 244 13.34 -5.36 20.85
CA THR A 244 13.81 -6.70 20.51
C THR A 244 13.23 -7.10 19.15
N VAL A 245 14.04 -7.68 18.27
CA VAL A 245 13.58 -8.26 16.99
C VAL A 245 14.02 -9.71 16.90
N SER A 246 13.16 -10.59 16.41
CA SER A 246 13.40 -12.03 16.27
C SER A 246 13.00 -12.54 14.88
N LYS A 247 13.90 -13.24 14.18
CA LYS A 247 13.62 -14.00 12.93
C LYS A 247 14.64 -15.11 12.75
N ASP A 248 14.23 -16.32 12.37
CA ASP A 248 15.10 -17.43 11.93
C ASP A 248 16.35 -17.71 12.80
N GLY A 249 16.17 -17.62 14.14
CA GLY A 249 17.26 -17.78 15.11
C GLY A 249 18.17 -16.56 15.29
N VAL A 250 17.99 -15.51 14.48
CA VAL A 250 18.52 -14.17 14.73
C VAL A 250 17.69 -13.47 15.81
N SER A 251 18.37 -12.93 16.82
CA SER A 251 17.79 -12.09 17.86
C SER A 251 18.60 -10.80 18.01
N ILE A 252 17.92 -9.66 17.80
CA ILE A 252 18.47 -8.31 17.89
C ILE A 252 17.91 -7.64 19.13
N GLN A 253 18.76 -6.97 19.92
CA GLN A 253 18.34 -6.03 20.96
C GLN A 253 18.95 -4.65 20.71
N LEU A 254 18.08 -3.66 20.53
CA LEU A 254 18.42 -2.27 20.20
C LEU A 254 17.90 -1.32 21.28
N LEU A 255 18.80 -0.54 21.89
CA LEU A 255 18.45 0.50 22.87
C LEU A 255 18.32 1.87 22.17
N VAL A 256 17.21 2.58 22.38
CA VAL A 256 17.04 3.95 21.86
C VAL A 256 18.08 4.89 22.48
N GLY A 257 18.67 5.76 21.66
CA GLY A 257 19.77 6.64 22.05
C GLY A 257 21.15 5.96 22.08
N SER A 258 21.22 4.64 21.91
CA SER A 258 22.47 3.88 21.88
C SER A 258 23.16 3.92 20.51
N LYS A 259 24.49 3.96 20.53
CA LYS A 259 25.35 3.64 19.37
C LYS A 259 25.68 2.15 19.25
N THR A 260 25.18 1.30 20.13
CA THR A 260 25.42 -0.15 20.09
C THR A 260 24.13 -0.94 20.24
N ALA A 261 23.97 -1.94 19.37
CA ALA A 261 22.98 -3.00 19.49
C ALA A 261 23.66 -4.31 19.89
N THR A 262 22.85 -5.34 20.17
CA THR A 262 23.31 -6.72 20.32
C THR A 262 22.61 -7.57 19.26
N VAL A 263 23.36 -8.39 18.51
CA VAL A 263 22.84 -9.37 17.54
C VAL A 263 23.42 -10.73 17.92
N ASN A 264 22.55 -11.71 18.20
CA ASN A 264 22.94 -13.06 18.64
C ASN A 264 23.98 -13.05 19.79
N GLY A 265 23.73 -12.19 20.80
CA GLY A 265 24.61 -11.99 21.96
C GLY A 265 25.89 -11.18 21.69
N LYS A 266 26.24 -10.90 20.43
CA LYS A 266 27.43 -10.12 20.04
C LYS A 266 27.06 -8.63 19.92
N LYS A 267 27.91 -7.73 20.41
CA LYS A 267 27.70 -6.28 20.26
C LYS A 267 28.07 -5.81 18.85
N ILE A 268 27.16 -5.06 18.22
CA ILE A 268 27.35 -4.40 16.92
C ILE A 268 27.31 -2.89 17.14
N SER A 269 28.17 -2.14 16.43
CA SER A 269 28.25 -0.68 16.51
C SER A 269 27.44 -0.03 15.38
N LEU A 270 26.74 1.05 15.70
CA LEU A 270 25.99 1.86 14.74
C LEU A 270 26.75 3.17 14.47
N ASP A 271 26.81 3.60 13.21
CA ASP A 271 27.44 4.86 12.79
C ASP A 271 26.95 6.06 13.62
N ALA A 272 25.64 6.11 13.86
CA ALA A 272 24.96 7.12 14.65
C ALA A 272 23.89 6.46 15.55
N PRO A 273 23.46 7.12 16.65
CA PRO A 273 22.60 6.46 17.64
C PRO A 273 21.19 6.21 17.10
N ALA A 274 20.57 5.10 17.51
CA ALA A 274 19.14 4.86 17.26
C ALA A 274 18.29 6.01 17.84
N THR A 275 17.30 6.49 17.10
CA THR A 275 16.59 7.74 17.42
C THR A 275 15.09 7.61 17.18
N VAL A 276 14.27 8.16 18.08
CA VAL A 276 12.81 8.20 17.89
C VAL A 276 12.40 9.48 17.17
N THR A 277 11.48 9.39 16.22
CA THR A 277 10.93 10.51 15.46
C THR A 277 9.50 10.18 15.04
N LYS A 278 8.54 11.08 15.29
CA LYS A 278 7.08 10.84 15.07
C LYS A 278 6.55 9.54 15.70
N GLY A 279 7.12 9.10 16.82
CA GLY A 279 6.77 7.83 17.50
C GLY A 279 7.54 6.59 17.02
N ASN A 280 8.10 6.60 15.80
CA ASN A 280 8.83 5.47 15.24
C ASN A 280 10.32 5.53 15.60
N THR A 281 10.96 4.38 15.81
CA THR A 281 12.41 4.26 16.03
C THR A 281 13.12 4.06 14.70
N TYR A 282 14.14 4.89 14.46
CA TYR A 282 14.97 4.87 13.26
C TYR A 282 16.41 4.49 13.59
N VAL A 283 17.05 3.77 12.67
CA VAL A 283 18.46 3.34 12.71
C VAL A 283 19.20 3.80 11.46
N PRO A 284 20.54 3.96 11.50
CA PRO A 284 21.34 4.13 10.29
C PRO A 284 21.18 2.92 9.37
N VAL A 285 20.95 3.14 8.08
CA VAL A 285 20.54 2.08 7.14
C VAL A 285 21.53 0.90 7.04
N ARG A 286 22.83 1.12 7.27
CA ARG A 286 23.86 0.04 7.28
C ARG A 286 23.59 -1.04 8.34
N PHE A 287 22.97 -0.67 9.45
CA PHE A 287 22.64 -1.61 10.52
C PHE A 287 21.60 -2.65 10.07
N ILE A 288 20.73 -2.31 9.10
CA ILE A 288 19.73 -3.24 8.57
C ILE A 288 20.41 -4.46 7.92
N SER A 289 21.38 -4.21 7.03
CA SER A 289 22.09 -5.28 6.32
C SER A 289 22.91 -6.17 7.26
N GLU A 290 23.56 -5.60 8.28
CA GLU A 290 24.36 -6.36 9.24
C GLU A 290 23.51 -7.15 10.24
N ALA A 291 22.33 -6.65 10.62
CA ALA A 291 21.54 -7.22 11.72
C ALA A 291 20.41 -8.15 11.25
N LEU A 292 19.82 -7.91 10.07
CA LEU A 292 18.70 -8.68 9.51
C LEU A 292 19.09 -9.56 8.30
N ASN A 293 20.39 -9.65 7.97
CA ASN A 293 20.89 -10.38 6.78
C ASN A 293 20.26 -9.92 5.44
N ALA A 294 19.70 -8.72 5.42
CA ALA A 294 18.99 -8.18 4.26
C ALA A 294 19.94 -7.44 3.30
N THR A 295 19.69 -7.56 2.00
CA THR A 295 20.33 -6.70 1.02
C THR A 295 19.72 -5.31 1.07
N VAL A 296 20.58 -4.29 1.22
CA VAL A 296 20.23 -2.88 1.11
C VAL A 296 20.88 -2.31 -0.14
N LYS A 297 20.08 -1.64 -0.99
CA LYS A 297 20.55 -0.83 -2.11
C LYS A 297 20.13 0.63 -1.92
N TRP A 298 20.82 1.52 -2.63
CA TRP A 298 20.51 2.94 -2.73
C TRP A 298 20.39 3.32 -4.20
N GLU A 299 19.24 3.82 -4.61
CA GLU A 299 19.06 4.48 -5.91
C GLU A 299 19.16 6.01 -5.68
N SER A 300 20.04 6.66 -6.44
CA SER A 300 20.46 8.04 -6.22
C SER A 300 19.62 9.10 -6.93
N GLU A 301 18.99 8.81 -8.07
CA GLU A 301 18.17 9.78 -8.83
C GLU A 301 16.83 10.03 -8.11
N SER A 302 16.15 8.96 -7.70
CA SER A 302 14.90 8.95 -6.92
C SER A 302 15.07 9.12 -5.41
N GLN A 303 16.32 9.03 -4.90
CA GLN A 303 16.65 9.00 -3.47
C GLN A 303 15.95 7.86 -2.72
N THR A 304 16.00 6.65 -3.26
CA THR A 304 15.29 5.49 -2.74
C THR A 304 16.22 4.50 -2.03
N VAL A 305 15.90 4.17 -0.77
CA VAL A 305 16.40 2.96 -0.11
C VAL A 305 15.55 1.79 -0.59
N VAL A 306 16.20 0.74 -1.11
CA VAL A 306 15.55 -0.53 -1.45
C VAL A 306 16.10 -1.60 -0.54
N VAL A 307 15.23 -2.35 0.14
CA VAL A 307 15.59 -3.46 1.02
C VAL A 307 14.91 -4.73 0.54
N TYR A 308 15.63 -5.83 0.49
CA TYR A 308 15.06 -7.15 0.23
C TYR A 308 15.95 -8.26 0.78
N GLU A 309 15.40 -9.46 0.92
CA GLU A 309 16.19 -10.65 1.24
C GLU A 309 16.66 -11.39 -0.03
N GLU A 310 17.86 -11.95 0.05
CA GLU A 310 18.30 -12.96 -0.90
C GLU A 310 17.93 -14.32 -0.28
N LYS A 311 16.97 -15.01 -0.91
CA LYS A 311 16.63 -16.38 -0.52
C LYS A 311 17.89 -17.23 -0.63
N ALA A 312 18.23 -17.97 0.42
CA ALA A 312 19.24 -19.00 0.33
C ALA A 312 18.73 -20.11 -0.63
N GLU A 313 19.59 -20.52 -1.55
CA GLU A 313 19.41 -21.67 -2.46
C GLU A 313 19.85 -22.98 -1.77
#